data_AF-A0A7N0T213-F1
#
_entry.id   AF-A0A7N0T213-F1
#
_cell.length_a   1.000
_cell.length_b   1.000
_cell.length_c   1.000
_cell.angle_alpha   90.00
_cell.angle_beta   90.00
_cell.angle_gamma   90.00
#
_symmetry.space_group_name_H-M   'P 1'
#
loop_
_entity.id
_entity.type
_entity.pdbx_description
1 polymer ?
#
loop_
_entity_poly.entity_id
_entity_poly.type
_entity_poly.pdbx_seq_one_letter_code
_entity_poly.pdbx_strand_id
1 'polypeptide(L)'
;MEGLSDERIDYGKMGYGCKHYRRRCKIRAPCCNEIYDCRHCHNEAASMLRNPFDRHELVRQDVKQVVCSVCDTEQPVGSVCTNCGVSMGAYFCKVCKFYDDDTSKGQYHCDDCGICRIGGRGNFFHCKKCGSCYSISLRNNHSCVENSMRHHCPICYEYLFDSMKDTTVMKCGHTMHCECYNEMMKRDKYCCPICSRSVIDMSRTWKRIDEEIEATVMPDDYRYRKVWILCNDCNDTTEVYFHIIGQKCSHCRSYNTRSIAPPVLPQ
;
A
#
# COMPACT_ATOMS: atom_id res chain seq x y z
N MET A 1 -35.03 17.66 -27.54
CA MET A 1 -33.72 18.05 -28.10
C MET A 1 -32.55 17.59 -27.22
N GLU A 2 -32.78 17.21 -25.95
CA GLU A 2 -31.74 16.71 -25.02
C GLU A 2 -31.24 15.28 -25.31
N GLY A 3 -32.05 14.43 -25.97
CA GLY A 3 -31.66 13.04 -26.25
C GLY A 3 -30.53 12.85 -27.28
N LEU A 4 -30.36 13.79 -28.23
CA LEU A 4 -29.33 13.69 -29.27
C LEU A 4 -27.96 14.18 -28.81
N SER A 5 -27.90 15.06 -27.80
CA SER A 5 -26.64 15.56 -27.23
C SER A 5 -25.98 14.53 -26.32
N ASP A 6 -26.76 13.75 -25.56
CA ASP A 6 -26.22 12.72 -24.68
C ASP A 6 -25.61 11.53 -25.45
N GLU A 7 -26.21 11.13 -26.57
CA GLU A 7 -25.67 10.07 -27.43
C GLU A 7 -24.25 10.40 -27.93
N ARG A 8 -23.99 11.67 -28.25
CA ARG A 8 -22.68 12.11 -28.75
C ARG A 8 -21.63 12.16 -27.64
N ILE A 9 -22.00 12.54 -26.42
CA ILE A 9 -21.07 12.62 -25.28
C ILE A 9 -20.61 11.22 -24.85
N ASP A 10 -21.54 10.25 -24.87
CA ASP A 10 -21.30 8.87 -24.46
C ASP A 10 -20.85 7.94 -25.59
N TYR A 11 -20.67 8.46 -26.81
CA TYR A 11 -20.17 7.68 -27.94
C TYR A 11 -18.83 7.00 -27.60
N GLY A 12 -18.76 5.69 -27.80
CA GLY A 12 -17.57 4.89 -27.54
C GLY A 12 -17.33 4.53 -26.07
N LYS A 13 -18.27 4.85 -25.15
CA LYS A 13 -18.11 4.59 -23.72
C LYS A 13 -17.83 3.12 -23.42
N MET A 14 -16.85 2.88 -22.53
CA MET A 14 -16.32 1.54 -22.22
C MET A 14 -15.62 0.81 -23.38
N GLY A 15 -15.66 1.33 -24.60
CA GLY A 15 -15.07 0.72 -25.80
C GLY A 15 -13.58 0.97 -25.98
N TYR A 16 -13.00 1.91 -25.22
CA TYR A 16 -11.59 2.31 -25.33
C TYR A 16 -10.85 2.24 -23.99
N GLY A 17 -9.53 2.32 -24.05
CA GLY A 17 -8.62 2.34 -22.90
C GLY A 17 -7.71 1.12 -22.87
N CYS A 18 -7.34 0.69 -21.67
CA CYS A 18 -6.38 -0.38 -21.45
C CYS A 18 -6.83 -1.29 -20.30
N LYS A 19 -5.97 -2.24 -19.91
CA LYS A 19 -6.22 -3.12 -18.74
C LYS A 19 -6.32 -2.35 -17.42
N HIS A 20 -5.74 -1.15 -17.32
CA HIS A 20 -5.75 -0.35 -16.10
C HIS A 20 -7.03 0.49 -15.97
N TYR A 21 -7.41 1.21 -17.03
CA TYR A 21 -8.54 2.15 -17.03
C TYR A 21 -9.31 2.11 -18.35
N ARG A 22 -10.64 2.31 -18.28
CA ARG A 22 -11.50 2.48 -19.45
C ARG A 22 -11.57 3.96 -19.76
N ARG A 23 -11.11 4.41 -20.92
CA ARG A 23 -11.01 5.85 -21.22
C ARG A 23 -10.95 6.10 -22.70
N ARG A 24 -11.52 7.21 -23.14
CA ARG A 24 -11.64 7.58 -24.57
C ARG A 24 -10.58 8.59 -25.00
N CYS A 25 -9.45 8.62 -24.30
CA CYS A 25 -8.26 9.38 -24.70
C CYS A 25 -6.97 8.64 -24.33
N LYS A 26 -5.87 9.02 -24.98
CA LYS A 26 -4.48 8.68 -24.67
C LYS A 26 -3.76 9.89 -24.09
N ILE A 27 -2.71 9.69 -23.31
CA ILE A 27 -1.84 10.78 -22.83
C ILE A 27 -0.63 10.93 -23.75
N ARG A 28 -0.19 12.16 -23.95
CA ARG A 28 1.17 12.44 -24.44
C ARG A 28 2.09 12.61 -23.23
N ALA A 29 3.05 11.70 -23.10
CA ALA A 29 3.98 11.65 -21.99
C ALA A 29 4.97 12.82 -22.07
N PRO A 30 5.02 13.75 -21.09
CA PRO A 30 5.90 14.92 -21.18
C PRO A 30 7.39 14.57 -21.06
N CYS A 31 7.72 13.42 -20.48
CA CYS A 31 9.09 12.95 -20.27
C CYS A 31 9.78 12.44 -21.55
N CYS A 32 9.01 11.85 -22.48
CA CYS A 32 9.55 11.22 -23.69
C CYS A 32 8.78 11.57 -24.98
N ASN A 33 7.72 12.37 -24.87
CA ASN A 33 6.81 12.79 -25.94
C ASN A 33 6.01 11.66 -26.64
N GLU A 34 6.11 10.44 -26.13
CA GLU A 34 5.40 9.27 -26.63
C GLU A 34 3.92 9.24 -26.17
N ILE A 35 3.09 8.50 -26.91
CA ILE A 35 1.64 8.39 -26.64
C ILE A 35 1.32 7.05 -26.00
N TYR A 36 0.60 7.09 -24.87
CA TYR A 36 0.16 5.89 -24.15
C TYR A 36 -1.29 5.99 -23.72
N ASP A 37 -1.98 4.84 -23.60
CA ASP A 37 -3.36 4.83 -23.10
C ASP A 37 -3.45 5.36 -21.67
N CYS A 38 -2.46 5.13 -20.81
CA CYS A 38 -2.40 5.71 -19.48
C CYS A 38 -0.97 5.75 -18.91
N ARG A 39 -0.81 6.35 -17.72
CA ARG A 39 0.49 6.42 -17.03
C ARG A 39 1.08 5.04 -16.69
N HIS A 40 0.23 4.05 -16.41
CA HIS A 40 0.70 2.71 -16.05
C HIS A 40 1.20 1.97 -17.30
N CYS A 41 0.51 2.09 -18.44
CA CYS A 41 1.03 1.61 -19.71
C CYS A 41 2.39 2.24 -20.06
N HIS A 42 2.53 3.55 -19.84
CA HIS A 42 3.82 4.23 -19.99
C HIS A 42 4.88 3.63 -19.07
N ASN A 43 4.64 3.59 -17.75
CA ASN A 43 5.64 3.13 -16.78
C ASN A 43 6.01 1.65 -16.99
N GLU A 44 5.05 0.79 -17.36
CA GLU A 44 5.32 -0.59 -17.74
C GLU A 44 6.29 -0.64 -18.95
N ALA A 45 6.01 0.12 -20.02
CA ALA A 45 6.89 0.17 -21.19
C ALA A 45 8.28 0.76 -20.87
N ALA A 46 8.31 1.87 -20.14
CA ALA A 46 9.55 2.56 -19.75
C ALA A 46 10.42 1.69 -18.82
N SER A 47 9.82 0.89 -17.95
CA SER A 47 10.56 -0.03 -17.06
C SER A 47 11.26 -1.18 -17.81
N MET A 48 10.76 -1.54 -18.99
CA MET A 48 11.29 -2.61 -19.86
C MET A 48 12.37 -2.12 -20.83
N LEU A 49 12.73 -0.83 -20.81
CA LEU A 49 13.80 -0.31 -21.65
C LEU A 49 15.14 -0.98 -21.34
N ARG A 50 15.87 -1.29 -22.42
CA ARG A 50 17.14 -2.04 -22.36
C ARG A 50 18.19 -1.29 -21.54
N ASN A 51 18.29 0.01 -21.78
CA ASN A 51 19.20 0.88 -21.06
C ASN A 51 18.54 1.31 -19.73
N PRO A 52 19.12 0.94 -18.58
CA PRO A 52 18.57 1.33 -17.27
C PRO A 52 18.49 2.85 -17.07
N PHE A 53 19.35 3.63 -17.73
CA PHE A 53 19.35 5.10 -17.62
C PHE A 53 18.18 5.76 -18.35
N ASP A 54 17.56 5.06 -19.31
CA ASP A 54 16.38 5.55 -20.02
C ASP A 54 15.09 5.17 -19.30
N ARG A 55 15.15 4.36 -18.24
CA ARG A 55 13.97 3.98 -17.44
C ARG A 55 13.51 5.18 -16.62
N HIS A 56 12.24 5.48 -16.73
CA HIS A 56 11.64 6.62 -16.04
C HIS A 56 10.17 6.37 -15.78
N GLU A 57 9.60 7.16 -14.88
CA GLU A 57 8.17 7.15 -14.60
C GLU A 57 7.54 8.47 -15.04
N LEU A 58 6.28 8.38 -15.48
CA LEU A 58 5.50 9.55 -15.83
C LEU A 58 4.95 10.23 -14.58
N VAL A 59 5.26 11.51 -14.43
CA VAL A 59 4.66 12.39 -13.43
C VAL A 59 3.30 12.85 -13.94
N ARG A 60 2.22 12.38 -13.31
CA ARG A 60 0.83 12.63 -13.74
C ARG A 60 0.48 14.12 -13.84
N GLN A 61 1.03 14.95 -12.97
CA GLN A 61 0.75 16.38 -12.92
C GLN A 61 1.29 17.13 -14.14
N ASP A 62 2.36 16.61 -14.76
CA ASP A 62 3.05 17.26 -15.87
C ASP A 62 2.37 17.01 -17.23
N VAL A 63 1.37 16.12 -17.28
CA VAL A 63 0.59 15.84 -18.49
C VAL A 63 -0.22 17.08 -18.86
N LYS A 64 0.09 17.65 -20.03
CA LYS A 64 -0.58 18.83 -20.59
C LYS A 64 -1.47 18.52 -21.78
N GLN A 65 -1.17 17.45 -22.52
CA GLN A 65 -1.83 17.10 -23.77
C GLN A 65 -2.42 15.68 -23.70
N VAL A 66 -3.58 15.50 -24.33
CA VAL A 66 -4.27 14.22 -24.51
C VAL A 66 -4.70 14.07 -25.96
N VAL A 67 -4.79 12.84 -26.44
CA VAL A 67 -5.22 12.50 -27.79
C VAL A 67 -6.55 11.75 -27.71
N CYS A 68 -7.59 12.22 -28.39
CA CYS A 68 -8.89 11.55 -28.41
C CYS A 68 -8.77 10.17 -29.05
N SER A 69 -9.27 9.11 -28.41
CA SER A 69 -9.23 7.76 -28.98
C SER A 69 -10.30 7.51 -30.05
N VAL A 70 -11.25 8.44 -30.20
CA VAL A 70 -12.37 8.33 -31.17
C VAL A 70 -12.03 9.01 -32.50
N CYS A 71 -11.36 10.16 -32.46
CA CYS A 71 -11.12 10.99 -33.66
C CYS A 71 -9.66 11.48 -33.79
N ASP A 72 -8.75 10.94 -32.97
CA ASP A 72 -7.30 11.22 -32.98
C ASP A 72 -6.89 12.68 -32.81
N THR A 73 -7.82 13.54 -32.37
CA THR A 73 -7.53 14.94 -32.10
C THR A 73 -6.67 15.07 -30.85
N GLU A 74 -5.49 15.67 -31.02
CA GLU A 74 -4.64 16.11 -29.91
C GLU A 74 -5.10 17.46 -29.38
N GLN A 75 -5.20 17.58 -28.06
CA GLN A 75 -5.69 18.77 -27.39
C GLN A 75 -5.16 18.88 -25.96
N PRO A 76 -5.21 20.09 -25.36
CA PRO A 76 -4.94 20.24 -23.93
C PRO A 76 -5.87 19.36 -23.09
N VAL A 77 -5.41 18.98 -21.89
CA VAL A 77 -6.21 18.21 -20.93
C VAL A 77 -7.57 18.89 -20.71
N GLY A 78 -8.63 18.18 -21.08
CA GLY A 78 -10.02 18.54 -20.82
C GLY A 78 -10.87 17.27 -20.66
N SER A 79 -12.10 17.41 -20.17
CA SER A 79 -13.04 16.30 -20.01
C SER A 79 -13.72 15.88 -21.32
N VAL A 80 -13.78 16.78 -22.31
CA VAL A 80 -14.50 16.59 -23.57
C VAL A 80 -13.57 16.86 -24.75
N CYS A 81 -13.72 16.09 -25.82
CA CYS A 81 -12.97 16.33 -27.04
C CYS A 81 -13.42 17.61 -27.74
N THR A 82 -12.48 18.50 -28.08
CA THR A 82 -12.78 19.78 -28.73
C THR A 82 -13.24 19.63 -30.17
N ASN A 83 -12.93 18.51 -30.83
CA ASN A 83 -13.32 18.24 -32.21
C ASN A 83 -14.61 17.41 -32.28
N CYS A 84 -14.61 16.18 -31.74
CA CYS A 84 -15.75 15.29 -31.89
C CYS A 84 -16.82 15.43 -30.79
N GLY A 85 -16.53 16.11 -29.68
CA GLY A 85 -17.50 16.39 -28.61
C GLY A 85 -17.77 15.22 -27.65
N VAL A 86 -17.09 14.08 -27.80
CA VAL A 86 -17.22 12.96 -26.85
C VAL A 86 -16.61 13.33 -25.49
N SER A 87 -17.23 12.90 -24.40
CA SER A 87 -16.53 12.89 -23.11
C SER A 87 -15.36 11.91 -23.19
N MET A 88 -14.20 12.24 -22.63
CA MET A 88 -13.01 11.39 -22.64
C MET A 88 -12.99 10.38 -21.48
N GLY A 89 -13.89 10.54 -20.51
CA GLY A 89 -14.05 9.65 -19.36
C GLY A 89 -15.29 10.06 -18.56
N ALA A 90 -16.13 9.10 -18.19
CA ALA A 90 -17.31 9.38 -17.36
C ALA A 90 -16.94 10.00 -16.00
N TYR A 91 -15.83 9.54 -15.39
CA TYR A 91 -15.14 10.23 -14.31
C TYR A 91 -13.91 10.94 -14.87
N PHE A 92 -13.80 12.25 -14.57
CA PHE A 92 -12.63 13.06 -14.89
C PHE A 92 -12.16 13.83 -13.66
N CYS A 93 -10.87 13.71 -13.34
CA CYS A 93 -10.22 14.53 -12.33
C CYS A 93 -9.16 15.44 -12.97
N LYS A 94 -9.43 16.74 -12.98
CA LYS A 94 -8.52 17.77 -13.53
C LYS A 94 -7.21 17.89 -12.77
N VAL A 95 -7.21 17.64 -11.46
CA VAL A 95 -6.01 17.68 -10.61
C VAL A 95 -5.07 16.53 -10.98
N CYS A 96 -5.61 15.31 -11.03
CA CYS A 96 -4.83 14.10 -11.31
C CYS A 96 -4.62 13.82 -12.80
N LYS A 97 -5.25 14.57 -13.71
CA LYS A 97 -5.31 14.28 -15.15
C LYS A 97 -5.84 12.86 -15.43
N PHE A 98 -6.81 12.44 -14.63
CA PHE A 98 -7.28 11.05 -14.58
C PHE A 98 -8.66 10.92 -15.23
N TYR A 99 -8.83 9.86 -16.01
CA TYR A 99 -10.01 9.56 -16.81
C TYR A 99 -10.38 8.08 -16.61
N ASP A 100 -11.62 7.79 -16.28
CA ASP A 100 -12.14 6.42 -16.24
C ASP A 100 -13.65 6.41 -16.55
N ASP A 101 -14.09 5.52 -17.43
CA ASP A 101 -15.50 5.29 -17.76
C ASP A 101 -16.17 4.37 -16.77
N ASP A 102 -15.38 3.50 -16.13
CA ASP A 102 -15.89 2.54 -15.18
C ASP A 102 -16.15 3.18 -13.82
N THR A 103 -17.24 3.94 -13.73
CA THR A 103 -17.65 4.64 -12.51
C THR A 103 -18.11 3.72 -11.38
N SER A 104 -18.30 2.42 -11.65
CA SER A 104 -18.65 1.43 -10.63
C SER A 104 -17.59 1.30 -9.53
N LYS A 105 -16.34 1.67 -9.85
CA LYS A 105 -15.23 1.71 -8.88
C LYS A 105 -15.36 2.82 -7.84
N GLY A 106 -16.29 3.77 -8.00
CA GLY A 106 -16.51 4.84 -7.03
C GLY A 106 -15.28 5.74 -6.85
N GLN A 107 -14.67 6.19 -7.95
CA GLN A 107 -13.49 7.04 -7.92
C GLN A 107 -13.79 8.37 -7.23
N TYR A 108 -12.85 8.86 -6.44
CA TYR A 108 -12.95 10.18 -5.82
C TYR A 108 -11.56 10.79 -5.62
N HIS A 109 -11.46 12.11 -5.69
CA HIS A 109 -10.24 12.81 -5.32
C HIS A 109 -10.19 13.04 -3.81
N CYS A 110 -9.05 12.73 -3.20
CA CYS A 110 -8.74 13.12 -1.83
C CYS A 110 -7.74 14.28 -1.88
N ASP A 111 -8.18 15.46 -1.49
CA ASP A 111 -7.38 16.69 -1.52
C ASP A 111 -6.14 16.58 -0.62
N ASP A 112 -6.29 15.99 0.58
CA ASP A 112 -5.19 15.78 1.51
C ASP A 112 -4.12 14.81 0.97
N CYS A 113 -4.51 13.82 0.16
CA CYS A 113 -3.55 12.92 -0.50
C CYS A 113 -3.00 13.50 -1.81
N GLY A 114 -3.73 14.41 -2.46
CA GLY A 114 -3.44 14.89 -3.80
C GLY A 114 -3.59 13.85 -4.90
N ILE A 115 -4.34 12.76 -4.66
CA ILE A 115 -4.55 11.66 -5.62
C ILE A 115 -6.00 11.16 -5.64
N CYS A 116 -6.38 10.57 -6.76
CA CYS A 116 -7.64 9.84 -6.86
C CYS A 116 -7.53 8.48 -6.16
N ARG A 117 -8.56 8.13 -5.39
CA ARG A 117 -8.76 6.82 -4.78
C ARG A 117 -10.00 6.16 -5.38
N ILE A 118 -10.18 4.88 -5.10
CA ILE A 118 -11.32 4.07 -5.53
C ILE A 118 -12.06 3.53 -4.29
N GLY A 119 -13.28 3.04 -4.47
CA GLY A 119 -14.12 2.44 -3.43
C GLY A 119 -15.16 3.39 -2.81
N GLY A 120 -15.31 4.60 -3.34
CA GLY A 120 -16.33 5.58 -2.94
C GLY A 120 -15.90 6.47 -1.78
N ARG A 121 -16.07 7.80 -1.93
CA ARG A 121 -15.69 8.79 -0.90
C ARG A 121 -16.31 8.51 0.47
N GLY A 122 -17.54 8.00 0.49
CA GLY A 122 -18.28 7.69 1.72
C GLY A 122 -17.79 6.47 2.49
N ASN A 123 -16.90 5.65 1.92
CA ASN A 123 -16.37 4.43 2.56
C ASN A 123 -14.98 4.62 3.17
N PHE A 124 -14.36 5.78 2.93
CA PHE A 124 -12.98 6.07 3.32
C PHE A 124 -12.89 7.38 4.09
N PHE A 125 -11.88 7.48 4.94
CA PHE A 125 -11.50 8.73 5.59
C PHE A 125 -9.99 8.96 5.45
N HIS A 126 -9.57 10.23 5.42
CA HIS A 126 -8.16 10.57 5.48
C HIS A 126 -7.71 10.66 6.94
N CYS A 127 -6.68 9.88 7.30
CA CYS A 127 -6.02 10.00 8.59
C CYS A 127 -4.85 10.98 8.47
N LYS A 128 -5.00 12.18 9.06
CA LYS A 128 -3.95 13.23 9.01
C LYS A 128 -2.62 12.77 9.62
N LYS A 129 -2.66 11.99 10.70
CA LYS A 129 -1.44 11.48 11.35
C LYS A 129 -0.69 10.48 10.48
N CYS A 130 -1.40 9.62 9.75
CA CYS A 130 -0.79 8.64 8.84
C CYS A 130 -0.53 9.22 7.44
N GLY A 131 -1.11 10.38 7.11
CA GLY A 131 -1.03 11.00 5.80
C GLY A 131 -1.69 10.16 4.68
N SER A 132 -2.70 9.34 5.00
CA SER A 132 -3.23 8.31 4.10
C SER A 132 -4.74 8.10 4.26
N CYS A 133 -5.40 7.63 3.18
CA CYS A 133 -6.81 7.25 3.20
C CYS A 133 -6.98 5.78 3.63
N TYR A 134 -7.88 5.53 4.57
CA TYR A 134 -8.25 4.19 5.03
C TYR A 134 -9.76 3.98 4.95
N SER A 135 -10.17 2.70 4.92
CA SER A 135 -11.56 2.33 5.11
C SER A 135 -12.08 2.83 6.46
N ILE A 136 -13.33 3.27 6.51
CA ILE A 136 -13.99 3.74 7.74
C ILE A 136 -13.96 2.70 8.87
N SER A 137 -13.85 1.41 8.56
CA SER A 137 -13.66 0.35 9.57
C SER A 137 -12.41 0.55 10.45
N LEU A 138 -11.40 1.26 9.95
CA LEU A 138 -10.16 1.57 10.68
C LEU A 138 -10.23 2.90 11.44
N ARG A 139 -11.36 3.62 11.38
CA ARG A 139 -11.51 4.91 12.04
C ARG A 139 -11.40 4.73 13.55
N ASN A 140 -10.44 5.43 14.16
CA ASN A 140 -10.13 5.39 15.60
C ASN A 140 -9.67 4.02 16.16
N ASN A 141 -9.34 3.06 15.29
CA ASN A 141 -8.95 1.71 15.73
C ASN A 141 -7.58 1.24 15.19
N HIS A 142 -6.93 2.03 14.33
CA HIS A 142 -5.60 1.67 13.82
C HIS A 142 -4.48 2.37 14.61
N SER A 143 -3.39 1.64 14.83
CA SER A 143 -2.13 2.18 15.34
C SER A 143 -1.53 3.14 14.31
N CYS A 144 -1.63 4.45 14.57
CA CYS A 144 -1.14 5.45 13.64
C CYS A 144 0.39 5.50 13.63
N VAL A 145 0.99 5.09 12.51
CA VAL A 145 2.41 5.30 12.20
C VAL A 145 2.49 6.40 11.15
N GLU A 146 3.31 7.42 11.42
CA GLU A 146 3.46 8.55 10.50
C GLU A 146 3.92 8.07 9.13
N ASN A 147 3.28 8.58 8.07
CA ASN A 147 3.64 8.28 6.69
C ASN A 147 3.69 6.77 6.34
N SER A 148 2.87 5.93 6.98
CA SER A 148 2.96 4.47 6.85
C SER A 148 2.83 3.94 5.41
N MET A 149 2.18 4.69 4.50
CA MET A 149 2.06 4.35 3.08
C MET A 149 3.07 5.05 2.17
N ARG A 150 3.86 6.02 2.66
CA ARG A 150 4.89 6.72 1.86
C ARG A 150 6.23 5.98 1.88
N HIS A 151 6.17 4.66 1.79
CA HIS A 151 7.32 3.78 1.77
C HIS A 151 7.07 2.62 0.78
N HIS A 152 8.12 1.85 0.51
CA HIS A 152 8.02 0.65 -0.32
C HIS A 152 7.47 -0.53 0.48
N CYS A 153 6.70 -1.39 -0.16
CA CYS A 153 6.30 -2.66 0.42
C CYS A 153 7.56 -3.45 0.83
N PRO A 154 7.68 -3.93 2.09
CA PRO A 154 8.90 -4.59 2.57
C PRO A 154 9.19 -5.94 1.91
N ILE A 155 8.25 -6.47 1.12
CA ILE A 155 8.36 -7.78 0.46
C ILE A 155 8.64 -7.62 -1.04
N CYS A 156 7.83 -6.86 -1.76
CA CYS A 156 7.98 -6.71 -3.22
C CYS A 156 8.67 -5.41 -3.65
N TYR A 157 8.99 -4.52 -2.70
CA TYR A 157 9.67 -3.24 -2.91
C TYR A 157 8.96 -2.25 -3.87
N GLU A 158 7.70 -2.50 -4.20
CA GLU A 158 6.86 -1.57 -4.94
C GLU A 158 6.36 -0.45 -4.00
N TYR A 159 6.33 0.80 -4.50
CA TYR A 159 5.93 1.96 -3.72
C TYR A 159 4.43 1.93 -3.40
N LEU A 160 4.08 1.92 -2.11
CA LEU A 160 2.71 1.65 -1.66
C LEU A 160 1.71 2.75 -2.05
N PHE A 161 2.14 4.01 -2.04
CA PHE A 161 1.22 5.14 -2.21
C PHE A 161 0.62 5.24 -3.62
N ASP A 162 1.42 4.91 -4.64
CA ASP A 162 1.04 4.99 -6.05
C ASP A 162 0.60 3.65 -6.66
N SER A 163 0.76 2.55 -5.92
CA SER A 163 0.30 1.22 -6.33
C SER A 163 -1.23 1.16 -6.43
N MET A 164 -1.71 0.34 -7.36
CA MET A 164 -3.14 0.00 -7.47
C MET A 164 -3.51 -1.26 -6.67
N LYS A 165 -2.53 -1.91 -6.03
CA LYS A 165 -2.77 -3.11 -5.22
C LYS A 165 -3.39 -2.74 -3.88
N ASP A 166 -4.26 -3.62 -3.40
CA ASP A 166 -4.82 -3.48 -2.06
C ASP A 166 -3.72 -3.52 -1.00
N THR A 167 -3.89 -2.70 0.03
CA THR A 167 -2.95 -2.61 1.15
C THR A 167 -3.63 -2.96 2.46
N THR A 168 -2.86 -3.51 3.39
CA THR A 168 -3.30 -3.85 4.73
C THR A 168 -2.43 -3.16 5.78
N VAL A 169 -3.07 -2.66 6.84
CA VAL A 169 -2.41 -2.08 8.00
C VAL A 169 -2.31 -3.15 9.08
N MET A 170 -1.09 -3.54 9.41
CA MET A 170 -0.83 -4.53 10.46
C MET A 170 -1.11 -3.93 11.85
N LYS A 171 -1.23 -4.78 12.88
CA LYS A 171 -1.45 -4.33 14.27
C LYS A 171 -0.37 -3.36 14.79
N CYS A 172 0.86 -3.51 14.31
CA CYS A 172 1.97 -2.62 14.62
C CYS A 172 1.91 -1.26 13.89
N GLY A 173 0.90 -1.04 13.03
CA GLY A 173 0.67 0.19 12.26
C GLY A 173 1.39 0.27 10.92
N HIS A 174 2.37 -0.59 10.67
CA HIS A 174 3.03 -0.67 9.36
C HIS A 174 2.10 -1.20 8.28
N THR A 175 2.30 -0.74 7.04
CA THR A 175 1.45 -1.08 5.88
C THR A 175 2.23 -1.90 4.86
N MET A 176 1.57 -2.86 4.20
CA MET A 176 2.10 -3.59 3.05
C MET A 176 0.97 -4.02 2.10
N HIS A 177 1.29 -4.56 0.92
CA HIS A 177 0.28 -5.12 0.03
C HIS A 177 -0.42 -6.34 0.66
N CYS A 178 -1.72 -6.48 0.43
CA CYS A 178 -2.53 -7.61 0.90
C CYS A 178 -1.98 -8.95 0.40
N GLU A 179 -1.58 -9.03 -0.86
CA GLU A 179 -0.96 -10.22 -1.44
C GLU A 179 0.32 -10.60 -0.71
N CYS A 180 1.21 -9.62 -0.48
CA CYS A 180 2.45 -9.83 0.25
C CYS A 180 2.21 -10.28 1.70
N TYR A 181 1.21 -9.70 2.36
CA TYR A 181 0.79 -10.11 3.70
C TYR A 181 0.28 -11.56 3.71
N ASN A 182 -0.56 -11.93 2.75
CA ASN A 182 -1.09 -13.29 2.64
C ASN A 182 0.01 -14.32 2.37
N GLU A 183 0.96 -14.01 1.47
CA GLU A 183 2.12 -14.87 1.22
C GLU A 183 3.01 -15.01 2.47
N MET A 184 3.16 -13.93 3.25
CA MET A 184 3.86 -13.96 4.52
C MET A 184 3.18 -14.93 5.52
N MET A 185 1.85 -14.89 5.61
CA MET A 185 1.07 -15.80 6.47
C MET A 185 1.18 -17.26 6.01
N LYS A 186 1.10 -17.53 4.69
CA LYS A 186 1.22 -18.89 4.14
C LYS A 186 2.58 -19.55 4.41
N ARG A 187 3.62 -18.77 4.68
CA ARG A 187 4.98 -19.24 4.97
C ARG A 187 5.30 -19.26 6.47
N ASP A 188 4.27 -19.20 7.31
CA ASP A 188 4.39 -19.15 8.78
C ASP A 188 5.30 -18.01 9.29
N LYS A 189 5.33 -16.87 8.58
CA LYS A 189 6.07 -15.67 8.98
C LYS A 189 5.12 -14.70 9.67
N TYR A 190 5.05 -14.76 10.99
CA TYR A 190 4.07 -13.99 11.78
C TYR A 190 4.60 -12.66 12.33
N CYS A 191 5.82 -12.28 11.97
CA CYS A 191 6.44 -11.04 12.43
C CYS A 191 6.49 -10.00 11.32
N CYS A 192 6.22 -8.74 11.66
CA CYS A 192 6.34 -7.61 10.77
C CYS A 192 7.79 -7.50 10.25
N PRO A 193 8.04 -7.45 8.93
CA PRO A 193 9.39 -7.34 8.40
C PRO A 193 10.10 -6.01 8.75
N ILE A 194 9.33 -5.00 9.18
CA ILE A 194 9.85 -3.65 9.45
C ILE A 194 10.26 -3.49 10.92
N CYS A 195 9.48 -4.04 11.86
CA CYS A 195 9.71 -3.86 13.30
C CYS A 195 9.73 -5.14 14.12
N SER A 196 9.64 -6.30 13.47
CA SER A 196 9.67 -7.63 14.09
C SER A 196 8.52 -7.95 15.07
N ARG A 197 7.56 -7.04 15.28
CA ARG A 197 6.35 -7.30 16.08
C ARG A 197 5.48 -8.41 15.49
N SER A 198 4.88 -9.23 16.34
CA SER A 198 3.86 -10.20 15.97
C SER A 198 2.65 -9.47 15.36
N VAL A 199 2.21 -9.90 14.18
CA VAL A 199 1.09 -9.24 13.45
C VAL A 199 -0.24 -9.94 13.62
N ILE A 200 -0.22 -11.18 14.13
CA ILE A 200 -1.40 -11.97 14.49
C ILE A 200 -1.40 -12.29 15.99
N ASP A 201 -2.49 -12.89 16.48
CA ASP A 201 -2.51 -13.43 17.84
C ASP A 201 -1.68 -14.72 17.92
N MET A 202 -0.61 -14.67 18.71
CA MET A 202 0.33 -15.77 18.91
C MET A 202 0.08 -16.55 20.21
N SER A 203 -1.01 -16.27 20.94
CA SER A 203 -1.30 -16.87 22.25
C SER A 203 -1.25 -18.40 22.26
N ARG A 204 -1.78 -19.04 21.20
CA ARG A 204 -1.72 -20.50 21.05
C ARG A 204 -0.30 -21.01 20.84
N THR A 205 0.52 -20.29 20.08
CA THR A 205 1.92 -20.62 19.86
C THR A 205 2.72 -20.48 21.16
N TRP A 206 2.51 -19.39 21.90
CA TRP A 206 3.13 -19.16 23.21
C TRP A 206 2.78 -20.24 24.23
N LYS A 207 1.52 -20.69 24.25
CA LYS A 207 1.09 -21.79 25.12
C LYS A 207 1.83 -23.10 24.81
N ARG A 208 2.07 -23.42 23.53
CA ARG A 208 2.85 -24.61 23.16
C ARG A 208 4.30 -24.51 23.61
N ILE A 209 4.89 -23.32 23.54
CA ILE A 209 6.25 -23.09 24.06
C ILE A 209 6.27 -23.24 25.59
N ASP A 210 5.24 -22.77 26.30
CA ASP A 210 5.12 -23.00 27.75
C ASP A 210 5.13 -24.49 28.10
N GLU A 211 4.33 -25.29 27.40
CA GLU A 211 4.25 -26.75 27.59
C GLU A 211 5.60 -27.44 27.30
N GLU A 212 6.33 -27.00 26.26
CA GLU A 212 7.65 -27.55 25.90
C GLU A 212 8.74 -27.18 26.91
N ILE A 213 8.67 -25.97 27.48
CA ILE A 213 9.56 -25.52 28.56
C ILE A 213 9.32 -26.34 29.84
N GLU A 214 8.07 -26.58 30.21
CA GLU A 214 7.73 -27.40 31.38
C GLU A 214 8.21 -28.86 31.21
N ALA A 215 8.12 -29.40 30.00
CA ALA A 215 8.59 -30.75 29.68
C ALA A 215 10.12 -30.89 29.57
N THR A 216 10.86 -29.78 29.45
CA THR A 216 12.30 -29.78 29.19
C THR A 216 13.07 -29.22 30.40
N VAL A 217 13.55 -30.12 31.27
CA VAL A 217 14.34 -29.69 32.44
C VAL A 217 15.69 -29.13 31.99
N MET A 218 15.99 -27.88 32.37
CA MET A 218 17.30 -27.27 32.10
C MET A 218 18.42 -27.93 32.92
N PRO A 219 19.61 -28.16 32.32
CA PRO A 219 20.79 -28.62 33.04
C PRO A 219 21.17 -27.66 34.17
N ASP A 220 21.80 -28.18 35.22
CA ASP A 220 22.10 -27.42 36.44
C ASP A 220 22.92 -26.15 36.17
N ASP A 221 23.90 -26.21 35.25
CA ASP A 221 24.74 -25.08 34.85
C ASP A 221 23.97 -23.90 34.24
N TYR A 222 22.78 -24.17 33.69
CA TYR A 222 21.95 -23.17 33.01
C TYR A 222 20.67 -22.83 33.78
N ARG A 223 20.22 -23.68 34.70
CA ARG A 223 18.91 -23.55 35.39
C ARG A 223 18.73 -22.20 36.08
N TYR A 224 19.79 -21.66 36.67
CA TYR A 224 19.76 -20.37 37.39
C TYR A 224 20.41 -19.24 36.61
N ARG A 225 20.88 -19.50 35.39
CA ARG A 225 21.46 -18.46 34.54
C ARG A 225 20.37 -17.50 34.11
N LYS A 226 20.61 -16.21 34.32
CA LYS A 226 19.73 -15.15 33.83
C LYS A 226 20.29 -14.49 32.58
N VAL A 227 19.40 -14.02 31.72
CA VAL A 227 19.71 -13.27 30.51
C VAL A 227 18.79 -12.06 30.40
N TRP A 228 19.34 -10.98 29.84
CA TRP A 228 18.56 -9.81 29.47
C TRP A 228 17.95 -10.02 28.09
N ILE A 229 16.67 -9.67 27.97
CA ILE A 229 15.92 -9.78 26.73
C ILE A 229 15.24 -8.46 26.38
N LEU A 230 15.15 -8.17 25.09
CA LEU A 230 14.22 -7.19 24.52
C LEU A 230 13.03 -7.93 23.91
N CYS A 231 11.82 -7.57 24.31
CA CYS A 231 10.62 -8.11 23.68
C CYS A 231 10.20 -7.26 22.47
N ASN A 232 10.10 -7.88 21.29
CA ASN A 232 9.69 -7.18 20.09
C ASN A 232 8.22 -6.73 20.16
N ASP A 233 7.36 -7.44 20.89
CA ASP A 233 5.91 -7.15 20.95
C ASP A 233 5.56 -5.95 21.85
N CYS A 234 6.20 -5.82 23.02
CA CYS A 234 5.96 -4.70 23.94
C CYS A 234 7.09 -3.66 23.99
N ASN A 235 8.24 -3.92 23.37
CA ASN A 235 9.48 -3.12 23.44
C ASN A 235 10.12 -3.02 24.83
N ASP A 236 9.62 -3.73 25.84
CA ASP A 236 10.24 -3.72 27.17
C ASP A 236 11.49 -4.61 27.23
N THR A 237 12.39 -4.23 28.13
CA THR A 237 13.59 -4.98 28.47
C THR A 237 13.43 -5.62 29.84
N THR A 238 13.67 -6.93 29.94
CA THR A 238 13.52 -7.69 31.20
C THR A 238 14.65 -8.68 31.38
N GLU A 239 15.01 -8.97 32.63
CA GLU A 239 15.90 -10.06 32.99
C GLU A 239 15.07 -11.30 33.31
N VAL A 240 15.37 -12.43 32.66
CA VAL A 240 14.63 -13.68 32.81
C VAL A 240 15.58 -14.88 32.93
N TYR A 241 15.09 -16.00 33.45
CA TYR A 241 15.84 -17.24 33.46
C TYR A 241 16.02 -17.76 32.03
N PHE A 242 17.25 -18.13 31.70
CA PHE A 242 17.59 -18.69 30.41
C PHE A 242 16.98 -20.08 30.23
N HIS A 243 16.18 -20.24 29.17
CA HIS A 243 15.74 -21.55 28.70
C HIS A 243 16.17 -21.82 27.26
N ILE A 244 16.54 -23.05 26.93
CA ILE A 244 17.03 -23.38 25.57
C ILE A 244 15.95 -23.21 24.48
N ILE A 245 14.69 -23.45 24.83
CA ILE A 245 13.54 -23.34 23.91
C ILE A 245 13.16 -21.88 23.63
N GLY A 246 13.22 -20.99 24.62
CA GLY A 246 12.80 -19.61 24.43
C GLY A 246 12.74 -18.79 25.71
N GLN A 247 12.86 -17.47 25.56
CA GLN A 247 12.83 -16.54 26.69
C GLN A 247 11.48 -15.82 26.74
N LYS A 248 10.71 -16.04 27.81
CA LYS A 248 9.38 -15.44 27.96
C LYS A 248 9.47 -14.01 28.50
N CYS A 249 8.86 -13.06 27.83
CA CYS A 249 8.75 -11.70 28.35
C CYS A 249 7.91 -11.67 29.64
N SER A 250 8.44 -11.03 30.70
CA SER A 250 7.73 -10.91 31.97
C SER A 250 6.52 -9.98 31.90
N HIS A 251 6.50 -8.99 30.99
CA HIS A 251 5.41 -8.02 30.86
C HIS A 251 4.24 -8.54 30.02
N CYS A 252 4.50 -8.93 28.77
CA CYS A 252 3.44 -9.31 27.82
C CYS A 252 3.34 -10.82 27.55
N ARG A 253 4.18 -11.65 28.21
CA ARG A 253 4.17 -13.12 28.09
C ARG A 253 4.52 -13.66 26.69
N SER A 254 4.92 -12.80 25.76
CA SER A 254 5.40 -13.18 24.42
C SER A 254 6.77 -13.84 24.47
N TYR A 255 7.01 -14.79 23.55
CA TYR A 255 8.33 -15.34 23.26
C TYR A 255 8.98 -14.71 22.01
N ASN A 256 8.37 -13.69 21.41
CA ASN A 256 9.00 -12.88 20.36
C ASN A 256 10.04 -11.94 20.98
N THR A 257 11.14 -12.52 21.44
CA THR A 257 12.17 -11.85 22.24
C THR A 257 13.54 -12.10 21.63
N ARG A 258 14.49 -11.22 21.92
CA ARG A 258 15.91 -11.42 21.58
C ARG A 258 16.78 -11.14 22.79
N SER A 259 17.83 -11.93 22.97
CA SER A 259 18.83 -11.68 24.00
C SER A 259 19.61 -10.41 23.70
N ILE A 260 19.89 -9.63 24.73
CA ILE A 260 20.67 -8.41 24.66
C ILE A 260 21.72 -8.39 25.79
N ALA A 261 22.68 -7.47 25.71
CA ALA A 261 23.57 -7.16 26.82
C ALA A 261 22.79 -6.51 27.99
N PRO A 262 23.31 -6.57 29.22
CA PRO A 262 22.72 -5.85 30.34
C PRO A 262 22.53 -4.35 30.01
N PRO A 263 21.36 -3.77 30.30
CA PRO A 263 21.12 -2.36 30.06
C PRO A 263 22.05 -1.51 30.91
N VAL A 264 22.63 -0.48 30.30
CA VAL A 264 23.43 0.52 31.01
C VAL A 264 22.46 1.41 31.77
N LEU A 265 22.39 1.27 33.09
CA LEU A 265 21.59 2.17 33.92
C LEU A 265 22.20 3.59 33.84
N PRO A 266 21.41 4.63 33.55
CA PRO A 266 21.88 6.01 33.70
C PRO A 266 22.32 6.23 35.15
N GLN A 267 23.52 6.79 35.34
CA GLN A 267 23.99 7.25 36.66
C GLN A 267 23.17 8.44 37.14
#